data_AF-A0A330L3Z1-F1
#
_entry.id   AF-A0A330L3Z1-F1
#
_cell.length_a   1.000
_cell.length_b   1.000
_cell.length_c   1.000
_cell.angle_alpha   90.00
_cell.angle_beta   90.00
_cell.angle_gamma   90.00
#
_symmetry.space_group_name_H-M   'P 1'
#
loop_
_entity.id
_entity.type
_entity.pdbx_description
1 polymer ?
#
loop_
_entity_poly.entity_id
_entity_poly.type
_entity_poly.pdbx_seq_one_letter_code
_entity_poly.pdbx_strand_id
1 'polypeptide(L)'
;MFVVLGATGNTGSTVADTLLHRKQPVRVVVRSADKGAAWKAKGAEVAVASLEDVPAMTKALMGATGVYLLVPPNYGAAAWLAEQRQRMDQAAQAVKASGIPHVVFLSSVGGHLADGTGPIRAVHYGEQVLGAVANHLTILRPCSFMENWAPGIGMAKIQGLLPTFMSFGFSQEAATLFKEMYTGFATGTIGYERPEQSIRGIVTLTDALRRMV
;
A
#
# COMPACT_ATOMS: atom_id res chain seq x y z
N MET A 1 -2.64 -11.18 -18.15
CA MET A 1 -1.83 -9.97 -17.86
C MET A 1 -2.17 -9.53 -16.44
N PHE A 2 -1.19 -9.26 -15.59
CA PHE A 2 -1.39 -8.74 -14.24
C PHE A 2 -0.88 -7.30 -14.14
N VAL A 3 -1.67 -6.42 -13.54
CA VAL A 3 -1.28 -5.02 -13.33
C VAL A 3 -0.75 -4.83 -11.91
N VAL A 4 0.36 -4.13 -11.77
CA VAL A 4 0.96 -3.86 -10.45
C VAL A 4 1.15 -2.36 -10.27
N LEU A 5 0.40 -1.78 -9.33
CA LEU A 5 0.63 -0.43 -8.84
C LEU A 5 1.75 -0.44 -7.80
N GLY A 6 2.44 0.70 -7.65
CA GLY A 6 3.49 0.83 -6.64
C GLY A 6 4.72 -0.04 -6.91
N ALA A 7 4.98 -0.40 -8.18
CA ALA A 7 6.13 -1.24 -8.56
C ALA A 7 7.51 -0.62 -8.20
N THR A 8 7.57 0.67 -7.89
CA THR A 8 8.79 1.34 -7.39
C THR A 8 8.90 1.36 -5.86
N GLY A 9 7.91 0.82 -5.15
CA GLY A 9 7.91 0.67 -3.70
C GLY A 9 8.16 -0.77 -3.24
N ASN A 10 8.19 -0.98 -1.93
CA ASN A 10 8.62 -2.25 -1.32
C ASN A 10 7.70 -3.44 -1.68
N THR A 11 6.38 -3.25 -1.56
CA THR A 11 5.42 -4.35 -1.78
C THR A 11 5.15 -4.59 -3.26
N GLY A 12 4.90 -3.53 -4.03
CA GLY A 12 4.63 -3.62 -5.46
C GLY A 12 5.80 -4.19 -6.24
N SER A 13 7.05 -3.81 -5.93
CA SER A 13 8.23 -4.40 -6.57
C SER A 13 8.30 -5.92 -6.33
N THR A 14 8.09 -6.36 -5.08
CA THR A 14 8.05 -7.78 -4.72
C THR A 14 6.99 -8.55 -5.50
N VAL A 15 5.78 -7.97 -5.65
CA VAL A 15 4.69 -8.58 -6.44
C VAL A 15 5.07 -8.68 -7.91
N ALA A 16 5.55 -7.58 -8.50
CA ALA A 16 5.95 -7.54 -9.91
C ALA A 16 7.08 -8.52 -10.21
N ASP A 17 8.14 -8.54 -9.41
CA ASP A 17 9.25 -9.48 -9.58
C ASP A 17 8.77 -10.93 -9.41
N THR A 18 7.93 -11.22 -8.41
CA THR A 18 7.41 -12.60 -8.22
C THR A 18 6.62 -13.09 -9.43
N LEU A 19 5.78 -12.23 -10.02
CA LEU A 19 5.00 -12.57 -11.21
C LEU A 19 5.88 -12.76 -12.45
N LEU A 20 6.87 -11.88 -12.65
CA LEU A 20 7.84 -11.99 -13.74
C LEU A 20 8.68 -13.27 -13.65
N HIS A 21 9.17 -13.63 -12.45
CA HIS A 21 9.89 -14.90 -12.23
C HIS A 21 9.02 -16.12 -12.52
N ARG A 22 7.71 -16.02 -12.27
CA ARG A 22 6.71 -17.05 -12.64
C ARG A 22 6.29 -16.99 -14.11
N LYS A 23 6.99 -16.21 -14.93
CA LYS A 23 6.75 -16.02 -16.38
C LYS A 23 5.32 -15.56 -16.68
N GLN A 24 4.69 -14.84 -15.75
CA GLN A 24 3.39 -14.24 -15.98
C GLN A 24 3.55 -12.90 -16.71
N PRO A 25 2.65 -12.53 -17.64
CA PRO A 25 2.65 -11.22 -18.26
C PRO A 25 2.32 -10.16 -17.20
N VAL A 26 3.20 -9.16 -17.02
CA VAL A 26 3.07 -8.09 -16.03
C VAL A 26 3.08 -6.73 -16.71
N ARG A 27 2.19 -5.85 -16.26
CA ARG A 27 2.18 -4.42 -16.54
C ARG A 27 2.38 -3.65 -15.26
N VAL A 28 3.45 -2.86 -15.17
CA VAL A 28 3.64 -1.96 -14.03
C VAL A 28 3.04 -0.60 -14.33
N VAL A 29 2.39 0.00 -13.33
CA VAL A 29 1.91 1.38 -13.40
C VAL A 29 2.89 2.29 -12.66
N VAL A 30 3.41 3.27 -13.38
CA VAL A 30 4.39 4.24 -12.87
C VAL A 30 3.95 5.67 -13.19
N ARG A 31 4.43 6.63 -12.39
CA ARG A 31 4.09 8.05 -12.57
C ARG A 31 4.92 8.74 -13.67
N SER A 32 6.04 8.14 -14.09
CA SER A 32 6.87 8.64 -15.19
C SER A 32 7.54 7.48 -15.90
N ALA A 33 7.84 7.65 -17.19
CA ALA A 33 8.46 6.61 -18.02
C ALA A 33 9.80 6.13 -17.45
N ASP A 34 10.61 7.05 -16.92
CA ASP A 34 11.93 6.74 -16.34
C ASP A 34 11.84 5.75 -15.17
N LYS A 35 10.79 5.88 -14.35
CA LYS A 35 10.51 4.95 -13.23
C LYS A 35 10.12 3.54 -13.71
N GLY A 36 9.75 3.39 -14.98
CA GLY A 36 9.43 2.11 -15.61
C GLY A 36 10.59 1.46 -16.36
N ALA A 37 11.70 2.17 -16.61
CA ALA A 37 12.78 1.67 -17.46
C ALA A 37 13.37 0.33 -16.97
N ALA A 38 13.65 0.22 -15.67
CA ALA A 38 14.15 -1.01 -15.06
C ALA A 38 13.14 -2.18 -15.18
N TRP A 39 11.85 -1.90 -15.07
CA TRP A 39 10.79 -2.90 -15.21
C TRP A 39 10.63 -3.37 -16.65
N LYS A 40 10.73 -2.44 -17.60
CA LYS A 40 10.74 -2.76 -19.03
C LYS A 40 11.91 -3.69 -19.39
N ALA A 41 13.10 -3.41 -18.85
CA ALA A 41 14.28 -4.26 -19.05
C ALA A 41 14.10 -5.68 -18.46
N LYS A 42 13.28 -5.83 -17.42
CA LYS A 42 12.89 -7.13 -16.85
C LYS A 42 11.73 -7.82 -17.61
N GLY A 43 11.23 -7.23 -18.69
CA GLY A 43 10.16 -7.80 -19.52
C GLY A 43 8.73 -7.40 -19.12
N ALA A 44 8.55 -6.43 -18.22
CA ALA A 44 7.22 -5.88 -17.93
C ALA A 44 6.77 -4.86 -18.98
N GLU A 45 5.48 -4.81 -19.25
CA GLU A 45 4.86 -3.63 -19.87
C GLU A 45 4.86 -2.45 -18.89
N VAL A 46 4.99 -1.23 -19.41
CA VAL A 46 4.97 -0.01 -18.60
C VAL A 46 3.78 0.84 -19.02
N ALA A 47 2.88 1.11 -18.09
CA ALA A 47 1.84 2.12 -18.25
C ALA A 47 2.19 3.34 -17.39
N VAL A 48 2.15 4.53 -18.00
CA VAL A 48 2.31 5.79 -17.29
C VAL A 48 0.93 6.30 -16.90
N ALA A 49 0.62 6.31 -15.62
CA ALA A 49 -0.62 6.82 -15.07
C ALA A 49 -0.43 7.24 -13.61
N SER A 50 -1.28 8.16 -13.15
CA SER A 50 -1.38 8.55 -11.74
C SER A 50 -2.75 8.15 -11.20
N LEU A 51 -2.88 8.01 -9.88
CA LEU A 51 -4.17 7.72 -9.25
C LEU A 51 -5.19 8.85 -9.49
N GLU A 52 -4.69 10.07 -9.68
CA GLU A 52 -5.48 11.26 -9.94
C GLU A 52 -5.98 11.34 -11.40
N ASP A 53 -5.42 10.52 -12.31
CA ASP A 53 -5.80 10.44 -13.72
C ASP A 53 -6.62 9.17 -13.97
N VAL A 54 -7.92 9.26 -13.70
CA VAL A 54 -8.86 8.13 -13.83
C VAL A 54 -8.88 7.56 -15.26
N PRO A 55 -8.92 8.36 -16.35
CA PRO A 55 -8.83 7.83 -17.71
C PRO A 55 -7.55 7.02 -17.97
N ALA A 56 -6.38 7.54 -17.61
CA ALA A 56 -5.12 6.84 -17.82
C ALA A 56 -5.05 5.55 -16.97
N MET A 57 -5.52 5.61 -15.72
CA MET A 57 -5.58 4.44 -14.84
C MET A 57 -6.53 3.39 -15.40
N THR A 58 -7.71 3.78 -15.88
CA THR A 58 -8.68 2.87 -16.53
C THR A 58 -8.03 2.15 -17.70
N LYS A 59 -7.36 2.89 -18.60
CA LYS A 59 -6.64 2.30 -19.74
C LYS A 59 -5.53 1.34 -19.30
N ALA A 60 -4.83 1.64 -18.21
CA ALA A 60 -3.79 0.76 -17.68
C ALA A 60 -4.36 -0.58 -17.15
N LEU A 61 -5.59 -0.58 -16.63
CA LEU A 61 -6.27 -1.75 -16.09
C LEU A 61 -6.98 -2.61 -17.15
N MET A 62 -7.40 -2.02 -18.27
CA MET A 62 -8.14 -2.73 -19.33
C MET A 62 -7.39 -3.93 -19.89
N GLY A 63 -8.14 -5.02 -20.09
CA GLY A 63 -7.64 -6.30 -20.64
C GLY A 63 -6.76 -7.10 -19.68
N ALA A 64 -6.56 -6.63 -18.44
CA ALA A 64 -5.85 -7.37 -17.42
C ALA A 64 -6.74 -8.40 -16.72
N THR A 65 -6.11 -9.44 -16.21
CA THR A 65 -6.73 -10.53 -15.43
C THR A 65 -6.95 -10.11 -13.98
N GLY A 66 -6.03 -9.30 -13.44
CA GLY A 66 -6.17 -8.75 -12.10
C GLY A 66 -5.14 -7.66 -11.81
N VAL A 67 -5.38 -6.89 -10.75
CA VAL A 67 -4.52 -5.79 -10.32
C VAL A 67 -4.11 -5.95 -8.86
N TYR A 68 -2.82 -5.73 -8.56
CA TYR A 68 -2.36 -5.39 -7.22
C TYR A 68 -2.45 -3.88 -7.02
N LEU A 69 -3.34 -3.45 -6.13
CA LEU A 69 -3.72 -2.06 -5.90
C LEU A 69 -3.30 -1.62 -4.49
N LEU A 70 -2.66 -0.45 -4.42
CA LEU A 70 -2.44 0.29 -3.19
C LEU A 70 -2.57 1.79 -3.48
N VAL A 71 -3.01 2.55 -2.48
CA VAL A 71 -3.01 4.02 -2.52
C VAL A 71 -1.89 4.50 -1.60
N PRO A 72 -0.79 5.06 -2.12
CA PRO A 72 0.31 5.52 -1.27
C PRO A 72 -0.14 6.69 -0.40
N PRO A 73 0.15 6.67 0.91
CA PRO A 73 -0.20 7.75 1.81
C PRO A 73 0.62 9.02 1.48
N ASN A 74 -0.02 10.19 1.58
CA ASN A 74 0.67 11.49 1.51
C ASN A 74 0.70 12.12 2.91
N TYR A 75 1.70 11.79 3.72
CA TYR A 75 1.75 12.24 5.11
C TYR A 75 1.94 13.75 5.31
N GLY A 76 2.30 14.50 4.25
CA GLY A 76 2.37 15.96 4.29
C GLY A 76 1.03 16.67 4.06
N ALA A 77 -0.03 15.94 3.73
CA ALA A 77 -1.35 16.51 3.47
C ALA A 77 -1.95 17.16 4.71
N ALA A 78 -2.51 18.37 4.54
CA ALA A 78 -3.16 19.10 5.63
C ALA A 78 -4.51 18.49 6.05
N ALA A 79 -5.25 17.92 5.09
CA ALA A 79 -6.50 17.18 5.28
C ALA A 79 -6.32 15.73 4.81
N TRP A 80 -5.45 15.01 5.52
CA TRP A 80 -4.94 13.69 5.16
C TRP A 80 -6.04 12.67 4.88
N LEU A 81 -7.03 12.54 5.77
CA LEU A 81 -8.11 11.57 5.57
C LEU A 81 -8.97 11.92 4.35
N ALA A 82 -9.24 13.20 4.12
CA ALA A 82 -10.05 13.65 2.99
C ALA A 82 -9.31 13.39 1.65
N GLU A 83 -8.01 13.71 1.58
CA GLU A 83 -7.20 13.42 0.40
C GLU A 83 -7.14 11.92 0.09
N GLN A 84 -6.92 11.09 1.12
CA GLN A 84 -6.86 9.64 0.94
C GLN A 84 -8.19 9.07 0.45
N ARG A 85 -9.33 9.58 0.95
CA ARG A 85 -10.66 9.18 0.44
C ARG A 85 -10.81 9.54 -1.03
N GLN A 86 -10.48 10.78 -1.41
CA GLN A 86 -10.57 11.21 -2.81
C GLN A 86 -9.73 10.32 -3.74
N ARG A 87 -8.48 10.00 -3.36
CA ARG A 87 -7.60 9.14 -4.18
C ARG A 87 -8.11 7.71 -4.27
N MET A 88 -8.77 7.24 -3.21
CA MET A 88 -9.43 5.94 -3.20
C MET A 88 -10.67 5.90 -4.10
N ASP A 89 -11.47 6.96 -4.12
CA ASP A 89 -12.62 7.09 -5.02
C ASP A 89 -12.19 7.07 -6.49
N GLN A 90 -11.11 7.79 -6.82
CA GLN A 90 -10.53 7.78 -8.16
C GLN A 90 -10.03 6.37 -8.57
N ALA A 91 -9.39 5.65 -7.64
CA ALA A 91 -8.98 4.28 -7.86
C ALA A 91 -10.17 3.34 -8.09
N ALA A 92 -11.22 3.45 -7.26
CA ALA A 92 -12.44 2.66 -7.40
C ALA A 92 -13.18 2.97 -8.72
N GLN A 93 -13.20 4.24 -9.14
CA GLN A 93 -13.76 4.65 -10.42
C GLN A 93 -13.01 3.99 -11.59
N ALA A 94 -11.68 3.98 -11.57
CA ALA A 94 -10.88 3.33 -12.60
C ALA A 94 -11.07 1.80 -12.62
N VAL A 95 -11.15 1.17 -11.45
CA VAL A 95 -11.46 -0.27 -11.32
C VAL A 95 -12.81 -0.57 -11.97
N LYS A 96 -13.86 0.17 -11.60
CA LYS A 96 -15.22 0.02 -12.15
C LYS A 96 -15.23 0.18 -13.66
N ALA A 97 -14.63 1.26 -14.17
CA ALA A 97 -14.65 1.59 -15.58
C ALA A 97 -13.84 0.59 -16.44
N SER A 98 -12.78 0.00 -15.88
CA SER A 98 -11.94 -0.97 -16.58
C SER A 98 -12.58 -2.36 -16.72
N GLY A 99 -13.54 -2.67 -15.84
CA GLY A 99 -14.15 -4.01 -15.75
C GLY A 99 -13.17 -5.10 -15.31
N ILE A 100 -12.05 -4.73 -14.66
CA ILE A 100 -11.01 -5.70 -14.30
C ILE A 100 -11.57 -6.84 -13.43
N PRO A 101 -11.28 -8.12 -13.73
CA PRO A 101 -11.94 -9.24 -13.05
C PRO A 101 -11.58 -9.38 -11.57
N HIS A 102 -10.34 -9.05 -11.19
CA HIS A 102 -9.85 -9.27 -9.83
C HIS A 102 -9.00 -8.10 -9.32
N VAL A 103 -9.32 -7.60 -8.13
CA VAL A 103 -8.53 -6.63 -7.40
C VAL A 103 -7.93 -7.29 -6.16
N VAL A 104 -6.61 -7.23 -6.01
CA VAL A 104 -5.90 -7.52 -4.77
C VAL A 104 -5.51 -6.19 -4.14
N PHE A 105 -6.19 -5.82 -3.06
CA PHE A 105 -5.99 -4.53 -2.40
C PHE A 105 -5.08 -4.67 -1.17
N LEU A 106 -4.04 -3.84 -1.10
CA LEU A 106 -3.22 -3.69 0.09
C LEU A 106 -3.92 -2.76 1.09
N SER A 107 -4.54 -3.39 2.09
CA SER A 107 -5.10 -2.72 3.27
C SER A 107 -4.11 -2.78 4.44
N SER A 108 -4.60 -2.87 5.67
CA SER A 108 -3.84 -2.96 6.92
C SER A 108 -4.60 -3.82 7.92
N VAL A 109 -3.88 -4.42 8.87
CA VAL A 109 -4.49 -4.90 10.13
C VAL A 109 -5.35 -3.79 10.72
N GLY A 110 -6.55 -4.13 11.20
CA GLY A 110 -7.57 -3.17 11.62
C GLY A 110 -8.38 -2.52 10.49
N GLY A 111 -8.12 -2.82 9.22
CA GLY A 111 -8.87 -2.27 8.07
C GLY A 111 -10.36 -2.61 8.08
N HIS A 112 -10.77 -3.68 8.77
CA HIS A 112 -12.18 -4.02 8.97
C HIS A 112 -12.91 -3.09 9.97
N LEU A 113 -12.18 -2.31 10.76
CA LEU A 113 -12.74 -1.45 11.80
C LEU A 113 -13.03 -0.05 11.25
N ALA A 114 -14.22 0.47 11.56
CA ALA A 114 -14.68 1.77 11.07
C ALA A 114 -14.02 2.96 11.79
N ASP A 115 -13.64 2.79 13.06
CA ASP A 115 -13.10 3.83 13.93
C ASP A 115 -12.02 3.30 14.89
N GLY A 116 -11.40 4.19 15.65
CA GLY A 116 -10.37 3.84 16.64
C GLY A 116 -9.03 3.40 16.05
N THR A 117 -8.85 3.52 14.73
CA THR A 117 -7.68 2.99 14.00
C THR A 117 -6.78 4.06 13.39
N GLY A 118 -7.08 5.34 13.61
CA GLY A 118 -6.23 6.42 13.09
C GLY A 118 -6.19 6.46 11.56
N PRO A 119 -5.00 6.41 10.92
CA PRO A 119 -4.87 6.50 9.47
C PRO A 119 -5.36 5.24 8.74
N ILE A 120 -5.51 4.10 9.44
CA ILE A 120 -6.05 2.85 8.86
C ILE A 120 -7.49 3.05 8.36
N ARG A 121 -8.21 4.06 8.87
CA ARG A 121 -9.52 4.48 8.34
C ARG A 121 -9.51 4.78 6.84
N ALA A 122 -8.36 5.18 6.28
CA ALA A 122 -8.22 5.38 4.83
C ALA A 122 -8.34 4.06 4.05
N VAL A 123 -7.70 2.99 4.51
CA VAL A 123 -7.81 1.68 3.86
C VAL A 123 -9.13 0.98 4.22
N HIS A 124 -9.71 1.20 5.40
CA HIS A 124 -11.08 0.79 5.69
C HIS A 124 -12.06 1.33 4.64
N TYR A 125 -11.97 2.63 4.35
CA TYR A 125 -12.75 3.24 3.29
C TYR A 125 -12.50 2.58 1.92
N GLY A 126 -11.23 2.30 1.60
CA GLY A 126 -10.84 1.57 0.40
C GLY A 126 -11.48 0.20 0.25
N GLU A 127 -11.53 -0.58 1.34
CA GLU A 127 -12.19 -1.88 1.34
C GLU A 127 -13.68 -1.76 1.00
N GLN A 128 -14.36 -0.72 1.52
CA GLN A 128 -15.78 -0.49 1.24
C GLN A 128 -16.02 -0.09 -0.21
N VAL A 129 -15.30 0.93 -0.71
CA VAL A 129 -15.57 1.45 -2.07
C VAL A 129 -15.11 0.46 -3.14
N LEU A 130 -14.02 -0.28 -2.92
CA LEU A 130 -13.60 -1.36 -3.82
C LEU A 130 -14.55 -2.55 -3.73
N GLY A 131 -15.05 -2.89 -2.54
CA GLY A 131 -16.04 -3.96 -2.35
C GLY A 131 -17.35 -3.70 -3.08
N ALA A 132 -17.71 -2.43 -3.30
CA ALA A 132 -18.89 -2.03 -4.05
C ALA A 132 -18.72 -2.09 -5.58
N VAL A 133 -17.49 -2.12 -6.11
CA VAL A 133 -17.24 -1.99 -7.56
C VAL A 133 -16.41 -3.10 -8.19
N ALA A 134 -15.61 -3.83 -7.40
CA ALA A 134 -14.77 -4.91 -7.91
C ALA A 134 -15.58 -6.21 -8.03
N ASN A 135 -15.44 -6.89 -9.17
CA ASN A 135 -16.11 -8.18 -9.41
C ASN A 135 -15.62 -9.27 -8.45
N HIS A 136 -14.31 -9.28 -8.19
CA HIS A 136 -13.68 -10.11 -7.18
C HIS A 136 -12.64 -9.27 -6.44
N LEU A 137 -12.72 -9.24 -5.10
CA LEU A 137 -11.83 -8.47 -4.24
C LEU A 137 -11.13 -9.39 -3.25
N THR A 138 -9.80 -9.37 -3.24
CA THR A 138 -8.99 -9.95 -2.18
C THR A 138 -8.35 -8.81 -1.39
N ILE A 139 -8.59 -8.78 -0.08
CA ILE A 139 -8.04 -7.76 0.81
C ILE A 139 -6.86 -8.35 1.56
N LEU A 140 -5.69 -7.73 1.43
CA LEU A 140 -4.50 -8.07 2.20
C LEU A 140 -4.40 -7.11 3.39
N ARG A 141 -4.48 -7.62 4.62
CA ARG A 141 -4.36 -6.82 5.85
C ARG A 141 -3.04 -7.13 6.59
N PRO A 142 -1.89 -6.66 6.08
CA PRO A 142 -0.60 -6.88 6.74
C PRO A 142 -0.50 -6.11 8.06
N CYS A 143 0.40 -6.56 8.92
CA CYS A 143 0.88 -5.77 10.06
C CYS A 143 1.91 -4.72 9.61
N SER A 144 2.41 -3.93 10.55
CA SER A 144 3.49 -2.97 10.31
C SER A 144 4.70 -3.65 9.64
N PHE A 145 5.22 -3.03 8.59
CA PHE A 145 6.40 -3.48 7.88
C PHE A 145 7.66 -3.14 8.67
N MET A 146 8.63 -4.05 8.66
CA MET A 146 9.92 -3.86 9.34
C MET A 146 10.69 -2.69 8.71
N GLU A 147 10.54 -2.52 7.40
CA GLU A 147 11.14 -1.48 6.58
C GLU A 147 10.70 -0.07 6.99
N ASN A 148 9.59 0.09 7.71
CA ASN A 148 9.16 1.40 8.22
C ASN A 148 10.19 2.01 9.18
N TRP A 149 11.05 1.19 9.79
CA TRP A 149 12.08 1.65 10.71
C TRP A 149 13.40 2.02 10.00
N ALA A 150 13.55 1.73 8.70
CA ALA A 150 14.77 2.01 7.93
C ALA A 150 15.37 3.40 8.18
N PRO A 151 14.57 4.47 8.02
CA PRO A 151 15.12 5.82 8.04
C PRO A 151 15.66 6.21 9.42
N GLY A 152 15.16 5.57 10.49
CA GLY A 152 15.56 5.85 11.87
C GLY A 152 16.76 5.05 12.37
N ILE A 153 17.14 3.94 11.71
CA ILE A 153 18.17 3.01 12.24
C ILE A 153 19.51 3.71 12.44
N GLY A 154 19.95 4.53 11.50
CA GLY A 154 21.24 5.22 11.58
C GLY A 154 21.31 6.16 12.80
N MET A 155 20.30 7.00 12.97
CA MET A 155 20.20 7.94 14.10
C MET A 155 20.06 7.19 15.43
N ALA A 156 19.28 6.11 15.46
CA ALA A 156 19.12 5.28 16.65
C ALA A 156 20.45 4.66 17.08
N LYS A 157 21.24 4.15 16.13
CA LYS A 157 22.56 3.54 16.42
C LYS A 157 23.61 4.56 16.86
N ILE A 158 23.67 5.71 16.18
CA ILE A 158 24.75 6.69 16.39
C ILE A 158 24.46 7.59 17.59
N GLN A 159 23.20 7.97 17.80
CA GLN A 159 22.82 9.01 18.76
C GLN A 159 21.86 8.50 19.85
N GLY A 160 21.38 7.26 19.77
CA GLY A 160 20.35 6.76 20.69
C GLY A 160 18.98 7.40 20.49
N LEU A 161 18.76 8.08 19.36
CA LEU A 161 17.53 8.83 19.06
C LEU A 161 16.75 8.17 17.93
N LEU A 162 15.46 7.94 18.16
CA LEU A 162 14.52 7.45 17.14
C LEU A 162 13.52 8.57 16.80
N PRO A 163 13.74 9.33 15.71
CA PRO A 163 12.78 10.35 15.28
C PRO A 163 11.43 9.71 14.91
N THR A 164 10.33 10.42 15.13
CA THR A 164 8.97 9.96 14.80
C THR A 164 8.07 11.11 14.30
N PHE A 165 7.07 10.77 13.50
CA PHE A 165 5.98 11.64 13.02
C PHE A 165 6.43 12.98 12.44
N MET A 166 6.25 14.08 13.17
CA MET A 166 6.51 15.43 12.67
C MET A 166 7.98 15.63 12.30
N SER A 167 8.91 14.96 13.00
CA SER A 167 10.33 14.97 12.62
C SER A 167 10.62 14.28 11.27
N PHE A 168 9.66 13.52 10.73
CA PHE A 168 9.66 12.95 9.38
C PHE A 168 8.75 13.72 8.39
N GLY A 169 8.31 14.94 8.73
CA GLY A 169 7.50 15.78 7.82
C GLY A 169 6.01 15.41 7.77
N PHE A 170 5.52 14.66 8.76
CA PHE A 170 4.09 14.39 8.89
C PHE A 170 3.36 15.67 9.29
N SER A 171 2.17 15.88 8.72
CA SER A 171 1.26 16.94 9.18
C SER A 171 0.79 16.68 10.61
N GLN A 172 0.30 17.73 11.28
CA GLN A 172 -0.25 17.61 12.63
C GLN A 172 -1.43 16.62 12.68
N GLU A 173 -2.28 16.63 11.66
CA GLU A 173 -3.39 15.67 11.54
C GLU A 173 -2.85 14.24 11.42
N ALA A 174 -1.91 14.01 10.49
CA ALA A 174 -1.30 12.69 10.31
C ALA A 174 -0.68 12.19 11.62
N ALA A 175 0.11 13.02 12.31
CA ALA A 175 0.71 12.66 13.60
C ALA A 175 -0.35 12.29 14.66
N THR A 176 -1.46 13.03 14.72
CA THR A 176 -2.57 12.76 15.64
C THR A 176 -3.28 11.44 15.33
N LEU A 177 -3.48 11.14 14.04
CA LEU A 177 -4.03 9.86 13.59
C LEU A 177 -3.13 8.70 13.98
N PHE A 178 -1.81 8.83 13.81
CA PHE A 178 -0.89 7.78 14.22
C PHE A 178 -0.93 7.56 15.74
N LYS A 179 -1.05 8.61 16.56
CA LYS A 179 -1.26 8.48 18.01
C LYS A 179 -2.50 7.63 18.33
N GLU A 180 -3.63 7.89 17.67
CA GLU A 180 -4.86 7.10 17.81
C GLU A 180 -4.60 5.62 17.46
N MET A 181 -3.90 5.37 16.35
CA MET A 181 -3.55 4.01 15.92
C MET A 181 -2.71 3.25 16.95
N TYR A 182 -1.67 3.88 17.51
CA TYR A 182 -0.86 3.23 18.54
C TYR A 182 -1.65 2.97 19.82
N THR A 183 -2.55 3.89 20.21
CA THR A 183 -3.49 3.64 21.30
C THR A 183 -4.34 2.41 20.97
N GLY A 184 -4.90 2.32 19.76
CA GLY A 184 -5.70 1.18 19.33
C GLY A 184 -4.95 -0.15 19.37
N PHE A 185 -3.67 -0.18 18.99
CA PHE A 185 -2.82 -1.36 19.18
C PHE A 185 -2.59 -1.67 20.67
N ALA A 186 -2.29 -0.66 21.50
CA ALA A 186 -1.99 -0.84 22.91
C ALA A 186 -3.20 -1.28 23.74
N THR A 187 -4.41 -0.87 23.36
CA THR A 187 -5.66 -1.26 24.03
C THR A 187 -6.25 -2.57 23.48
N GLY A 188 -5.62 -3.18 22.47
CA GLY A 188 -6.13 -4.38 21.81
C GLY A 188 -7.32 -4.14 20.87
N THR A 189 -7.68 -2.88 20.61
CA THR A 189 -8.71 -2.51 19.63
C THR A 189 -8.30 -2.93 18.22
N ILE A 190 -7.02 -2.73 17.87
CA ILE A 190 -6.47 -3.17 16.59
C ILE A 190 -5.79 -4.53 16.77
N GLY A 191 -6.30 -5.54 16.06
CA GLY A 191 -5.75 -6.88 16.04
C GLY A 191 -6.18 -7.66 14.79
N TYR A 192 -5.75 -8.92 14.71
CA TYR A 192 -6.23 -9.83 13.69
C TYR A 192 -7.62 -10.36 14.04
N GLU A 193 -8.49 -10.53 13.03
CA GLU A 193 -9.86 -11.03 13.20
C GLU A 193 -9.92 -12.49 13.68
N ARG A 194 -8.88 -13.27 13.38
CA ARG A 194 -8.78 -14.70 13.70
C ARG A 194 -7.43 -15.00 14.36
N PRO A 195 -7.23 -14.58 15.63
CA PRO A 195 -5.95 -14.74 16.32
C PRO A 195 -5.55 -16.20 16.57
N GLU A 196 -6.50 -17.13 16.50
CA GLU A 196 -6.31 -18.56 16.76
C GLU A 196 -5.36 -19.27 15.77
N GLN A 197 -5.09 -18.70 14.59
CA GLN A 197 -4.11 -19.21 13.64
C GLN A 197 -3.04 -18.15 13.33
N SER A 198 -2.01 -18.10 14.17
CA SER A 198 -0.79 -17.37 13.82
C SER A 198 0.12 -18.23 12.95
N ILE A 199 0.39 -17.77 11.73
CA ILE A 199 1.44 -18.34 10.87
C ILE A 199 2.67 -17.46 11.03
N ARG A 200 3.77 -18.03 11.52
CA ARG A 200 5.02 -17.29 11.71
C ARG A 200 5.64 -17.00 10.34
N GLY A 201 5.90 -15.72 10.07
CA GLY A 201 6.66 -15.31 8.88
C GLY A 201 8.08 -15.91 8.88
N ILE A 202 8.61 -16.16 7.69
CA ILE A 202 9.96 -16.74 7.50
C ILE A 202 11.10 -15.71 7.58
N VAL A 203 10.77 -14.41 7.65
CA VAL A 203 11.73 -13.32 7.74
C VAL A 203 11.69 -12.73 9.15
N THR A 204 12.82 -12.77 9.85
CA THR A 204 12.93 -12.15 11.18
C THR A 204 13.21 -10.65 11.07
N LEU A 205 12.92 -9.88 12.13
CA LEU A 205 13.30 -8.47 12.20
C LEU A 205 14.82 -8.29 12.02
N THR A 206 15.63 -9.21 12.56
CA THR A 206 17.09 -9.16 12.38
C THR A 206 17.47 -9.34 10.91
N ASP A 207 16.84 -10.27 10.20
CA ASP A 207 17.14 -10.52 8.78
C ASP A 207 16.69 -9.37 7.88
N ALA A 208 15.53 -8.77 8.19
CA ALA A 208 15.07 -7.57 7.48
C ALA A 208 16.06 -6.42 7.67
N LEU A 209 16.44 -6.12 8.93
CA LEU A 209 17.36 -5.03 9.25
C LEU A 209 18.74 -5.21 8.63
N ARG A 210 19.26 -6.44 8.54
CA ARG A 210 20.56 -6.74 7.89
C ARG A 210 20.62 -6.35 6.42
N ARG A 211 19.48 -6.35 5.72
CA ARG A 211 19.43 -5.97 4.29
C ARG A 211 19.38 -4.45 4.09
N MET A 212 19.26 -3.68 5.17
CA MET A 212 19.02 -2.24 5.15
C MET A 212 20.23 -1.41 5.59
N VAL A 213 21.26 -2.07 6.10
CA VAL A 213 22.59 -1.51 6.45
C VAL A 213 23.66 -2.18 5.60
#